data_AF-A0A929SDB0-F1
#
_entry.id   AF-A0A929SDB0-F1
#
_cell.length_a   1.000
_cell.length_b   1.000
_cell.length_c   1.000
_cell.angle_alpha   90.00
_cell.angle_beta   90.00
_cell.angle_gamma   90.00
#
_symmetry.space_group_name_H-M   'P 1'
#
loop_
_entity.id
_entity.type
_entity.pdbx_description
1 polymer ?
#
loop_
_entity_poly.entity_id
_entity_poly.type
_entity_poly.pdbx_seq_one_letter_code
_entity_poly.pdbx_strand_id
1 'polypeptide(L)'
;IHAEGQTILMVTHSLRAASYADRVLFIKDGMVFHEIYRGNEEGQRDFMERISEAQLVLSKQQNALRPDSLYDRQTEMATEMTPKDAFTESKGREA
;
A
#
# COMPACT_ATOMS: atom_id res chain seq x y z
N ILE A 1 5.29 15.42 24.40
CA ILE A 1 5.42 14.64 25.66
C ILE A 1 4.01 14.37 26.13
N HIS A 2 3.67 13.11 26.40
CA HIS A 2 2.32 12.77 26.88
C HIS A 2 2.09 13.36 28.28
N ALA A 3 0.84 13.46 28.73
CA ALA A 3 0.47 14.24 29.92
C ALA A 3 1.24 13.85 31.20
N GLU A 4 1.68 12.60 31.31
CA GLU A 4 2.44 12.07 32.45
C GLU A 4 3.98 12.12 32.26
N GLY A 5 4.46 12.82 31.23
CA GLY A 5 5.90 12.91 30.90
C GLY A 5 6.46 11.65 30.22
N GLN A 6 5.63 10.64 29.99
CA GLN A 6 6.01 9.43 29.25
C GLN A 6 5.94 9.67 27.75
N THR A 7 6.81 8.98 27.02
CA THR A 7 6.79 8.93 25.56
C THR A 7 6.52 7.50 25.15
N ILE A 8 5.42 7.28 24.43
CA ILE A 8 5.04 5.98 23.92
C ILE A 8 5.47 5.93 22.46
N LEU A 9 6.30 4.93 22.13
CA LEU A 9 6.60 4.58 20.75
C LEU A 9 5.85 3.28 20.43
N MET A 10 5.09 3.29 19.35
CA MET A 10 4.34 2.14 18.87
C MET A 10 4.66 1.91 17.39
N VAL A 11 4.75 0.64 17.00
CA VAL A 11 4.82 0.22 15.59
C VAL A 11 3.49 -0.47 15.26
N THR A 12 2.83 -0.03 14.20
CA THR A 12 1.54 -0.59 13.79
C THR A 12 1.36 -0.51 12.29
N HIS A 13 0.62 -1.48 11.74
CA HIS A 13 0.11 -1.44 10.37
C HIS A 13 -1.34 -0.91 10.31
N SER A 14 -1.95 -0.59 11.45
CA SER A 14 -3.32 -0.10 11.52
C SER A 14 -3.38 1.43 11.43
N LEU A 15 -4.01 1.93 10.36
CA LEU A 15 -4.31 3.36 10.20
C LEU A 15 -5.10 3.91 11.38
N ARG A 16 -6.07 3.14 11.89
CA ARG A 16 -6.90 3.54 13.02
C ARG A 16 -6.10 3.67 14.31
N ALA A 17 -5.12 2.78 14.55
CA ALA A 17 -4.27 2.87 15.72
C ALA A 17 -3.29 4.05 15.60
N ALA A 18 -2.68 4.23 14.42
CA ALA A 18 -1.80 5.36 14.13
C ALA A 18 -2.51 6.71 14.27
N SER A 19 -3.80 6.78 13.91
CA SER A 19 -4.61 8.00 14.02
C SER A 19 -5.00 8.39 15.44
N TYR A 20 -4.49 7.71 16.48
CA TYR A 20 -4.53 8.16 17.88
C TYR A 20 -3.22 8.80 18.35
N ALA A 21 -2.14 8.71 17.55
CA ALA A 21 -0.86 9.33 17.90
C ALA A 21 -0.87 10.85 17.66
N ASP A 22 0.04 11.57 18.31
CA ASP A 22 0.30 12.99 18.04
C ASP A 22 1.18 13.18 16.80
N ARG A 23 2.03 12.18 16.50
CA ARG A 23 2.97 12.15 15.38
C ARG A 23 3.07 10.75 14.82
N VAL A 24 3.08 10.64 13.50
CA VAL A 24 3.33 9.40 12.76
C VAL A 24 4.59 9.55 11.93
N LEU A 25 5.50 8.59 12.06
CA LEU A 25 6.75 8.51 11.32
C LEU A 25 6.68 7.36 10.33
N PHE A 26 6.93 7.67 9.06
CA PHE A 26 7.10 6.67 8.01
C PHE A 26 8.59 6.44 7.80
N ILE A 27 9.01 5.21 8.06
CA ILE A 27 10.39 4.78 7.91
C ILE A 27 10.50 3.91 6.66
N LYS A 28 11.51 4.19 5.84
CA LYS A 28 11.86 3.43 4.65
C LYS A 28 13.38 3.28 4.60
N ASP A 29 13.85 2.06 4.38
CA ASP A 29 15.28 1.74 4.25
C ASP A 29 16.16 2.30 5.39
N GLY A 30 15.66 2.23 6.62
CA GLY A 30 16.36 2.71 7.81
C GLY A 30 16.36 4.23 8.02
N MET A 31 15.68 4.99 7.13
CA MET A 31 15.59 6.44 7.22
C MET A 31 14.14 6.91 7.46
N VAL A 32 13.98 8.03 8.16
CA VAL A 32 12.69 8.73 8.24
C VAL A 32 12.43 9.38 6.89
N PHE A 33 11.44 8.85 6.17
CA PHE A 33 11.08 9.32 4.84
C PHE A 33 9.98 10.38 4.88
N HIS A 34 9.01 10.22 5.77
CA HIS A 34 7.91 11.17 5.92
C HIS A 34 7.47 11.23 7.38
N GLU A 35 7.03 12.40 7.82
CA GLU A 35 6.45 12.60 9.13
C GLU A 35 5.15 13.39 9.02
N ILE A 36 4.19 13.08 9.90
CA ILE A 36 2.92 13.78 9.96
C ILE A 36 2.60 14.07 11.41
N TYR A 37 2.32 15.33 11.73
CA TYR A 37 1.82 15.76 13.02
C TYR A 37 0.33 15.98 12.93
N ARG A 38 -0.40 15.57 13.96
CA ARG A 38 -1.81 15.91 14.10
C ARG A 38 -1.94 17.41 14.38
N GLY A 39 -2.87 18.08 13.71
CA GLY A 39 -3.26 19.44 14.07
C GLY A 39 -3.99 19.49 15.43
N ASN A 40 -3.87 20.61 16.16
CA ASN A 40 -4.48 20.76 17.48
C ASN A 40 -6.01 20.57 17.49
N GLU A 41 -6.68 20.95 16.40
CA GLU A 41 -8.14 20.85 16.23
C GLU A 41 -8.53 19.79 15.20
N GLU A 42 -7.56 19.00 14.70
CA GLU A 42 -7.79 17.99 13.67
C GLU A 42 -8.49 16.76 14.27
N GLY A 43 -9.64 16.41 13.70
CA GLY A 43 -10.38 15.22 14.08
C GLY A 43 -9.58 13.94 13.81
N GLN A 44 -9.82 12.90 14.61
CA GLN A 44 -9.16 11.60 14.45
C GLN A 44 -9.40 10.99 13.06
N ARG A 45 -10.56 11.24 12.45
CA ARG A 45 -10.89 10.80 11.10
C ARG A 45 -10.04 11.50 10.04
N ASP A 46 -9.98 12.83 10.08
CA ASP A 46 -9.24 13.64 9.11
C ASP A 46 -7.75 13.30 9.16
N PHE A 47 -7.22 13.14 10.38
CA PHE A 47 -5.84 12.70 10.56
C PHE A 47 -5.60 11.28 10.01
N MET A 48 -6.54 10.36 10.21
CA MET A 48 -6.48 9.01 9.62
C MET A 48 -6.46 9.06 8.09
N GLU A 49 -7.26 9.94 7.49
CA GLU A 49 -7.30 10.13 6.03
C GLU A 49 -5.93 10.62 5.51
N ARG A 50 -5.29 11.61 6.16
CA ARG A 50 -3.94 12.05 5.79
C ARG A 50 -2.87 10.97 5.94
N ILE A 51 -2.94 10.15 7.00
CA ILE A 51 -2.03 9.00 7.16
C ILE A 51 -2.25 7.99 6.02
N SER A 52 -3.51 7.72 5.66
CA SER A 52 -3.88 6.82 4.55
C SER A 52 -3.31 7.31 3.21
N GLU A 53 -3.44 8.61 2.92
CA GLU A 53 -2.89 9.22 1.72
C GLU A 53 -1.37 9.09 1.64
N ALA A 54 -0.66 9.37 2.74
CA ALA A 54 0.78 9.21 2.80
C ALA A 54 1.22 7.74 2.60
N GLN A 55 0.49 6.79 3.21
CA GLN A 55 0.75 5.37 3.03
C GLN A 55 0.53 4.91 1.57
N LEU A 56 -0.47 5.46 0.89
CA LEU A 56 -0.73 5.17 -0.53
C LEU A 56 0.38 5.68 -1.45
N VAL A 57 0.92 6.87 -1.19
CA VAL A 57 2.06 7.39 -1.95
C VAL A 57 3.30 6.50 -1.79
N LEU A 58 3.53 6.05 -0.55
CA LEU A 58 4.63 5.14 -0.23
C LEU A 58 4.52 3.78 -0.91
N SER A 59 3.33 3.18 -0.92
CA SER A 59 3.10 1.87 -1.55
C SER A 59 3.27 1.91 -3.07
N LYS A 60 2.85 3.02 -3.71
CA LYS A 60 3.10 3.25 -5.15
C LYS A 60 4.59 3.32 -5.46
N GLN A 61 5.39 3.98 -4.63
CA GLN A 61 6.85 4.01 -4.80
C GLN A 61 7.53 2.66 -4.52
N GLN A 62 6.97 1.83 -3.63
CA GLN A 62 7.50 0.47 -3.41
C GLN A 62 7.30 -0.43 -4.63
N ASN A 63 6.15 -0.33 -5.31
CA ASN A 63 5.88 -1.11 -6.52
C ASN A 63 6.73 -0.63 -7.72
N ALA A 64 6.94 0.68 -7.89
CA ALA A 64 7.75 1.22 -8.98
C ALA A 64 9.25 0.85 -8.90
N LEU A 65 9.74 0.45 -7.72
CA LEU A 65 11.14 0.05 -7.51
C LEU A 65 11.39 -1.47 -7.66
N ARG A 66 10.36 -2.25 -8.04
CA ARG A 66 10.47 -3.70 -8.31
C ARG A 66 9.92 -4.06 -9.70
N PRO A 67 10.64 -3.73 -10.79
CA PRO A 67 10.20 -4.07 -12.15
C PRO A 67 10.23 -5.57 -12.48
N ASP A 68 10.95 -6.40 -11.70
CA ASP A 68 11.11 -7.84 -11.98
C ASP A 68 10.20 -8.73 -11.10
N SER A 69 8.97 -8.29 -10.83
CA SER A 69 7.96 -9.16 -10.22
C SER A 69 7.51 -10.20 -11.25
N LEU A 70 7.78 -11.49 -10.99
CA LEU A 70 7.33 -12.60 -11.86
C LEU A 70 5.79 -12.68 -12.03
N TYR A 71 5.03 -11.87 -11.29
CA TYR A 71 3.58 -11.75 -11.43
C TYR A 71 3.11 -10.89 -12.61
N ASP A 72 3.95 -9.99 -13.15
CA ASP A 72 3.53 -9.13 -14.27
C ASP A 72 3.58 -9.85 -15.64
N ARG A 73 4.42 -10.88 -15.79
CA ARG A 73 4.47 -11.68 -17.03
C ARG A 73 3.16 -12.41 -17.34
N GLN A 74 2.37 -12.75 -16.33
CA GLN A 74 1.08 -13.41 -16.55
C GLN A 74 0.03 -12.45 -17.13
N THR A 75 0.11 -11.17 -16.78
CA THR A 75 -0.79 -10.13 -17.30
C THR A 75 -0.46 -9.79 -18.76
N GLU A 76 0.83 -9.83 -19.13
CA GLU A 76 1.25 -9.68 -20.53
C GLU A 76 0.86 -10.89 -21.40
N MET A 77 1.07 -12.12 -20.91
CA MET A 77 0.69 -13.35 -21.66
C MET A 77 -0.81 -13.48 -21.92
N ALA A 78 -1.67 -12.99 -21.02
CA ALA A 78 -3.12 -13.02 -21.19
C ALA A 78 -3.63 -12.03 -22.25
N THR A 79 -2.83 -11.02 -22.62
CA THR A 79 -3.24 -9.95 -23.55
C THR A 79 -2.90 -10.27 -25.02
N GLU A 80 -2.02 -11.25 -25.28
CA GLU A 80 -1.63 -11.64 -26.65
C GLU A 80 -2.48 -12.78 -27.27
N MET A 81 -3.38 -13.42 -26.52
CA MET A 81 -4.23 -14.48 -27.07
C MET A 81 -5.41 -13.86 -27.84
N THR A 82 -5.24 -13.69 -29.15
CA THR A 82 -6.33 -13.19 -30.00
C THR A 82 -7.49 -14.20 -30.04
N PRO A 83 -8.76 -13.75 -30.14
CA PRO A 83 -9.93 -14.64 -30.15
C PRO A 83 -9.96 -15.69 -31.27
N LYS A 84 -9.03 -15.62 -32.23
CA LYS A 84 -8.99 -16.49 -33.40
C LYS A 84 -8.40 -17.88 -33.09
N ASP A 85 -7.59 -17.99 -32.06
CA ASP A 85 -6.92 -19.25 -31.69
C ASP A 85 -7.76 -20.12 -30.73
N ALA A 86 -8.76 -19.52 -30.07
CA ALA A 86 -9.63 -20.21 -29.11
C ALA A 86 -10.73 -21.07 -29.76
N PHE A 87 -11.06 -20.86 -31.03
CA PHE A 87 -12.23 -21.51 -31.66
C PHE A 87 -11.90 -22.81 -32.41
N THR A 88 -10.64 -23.23 -32.47
CA THR A 88 -10.23 -24.45 -33.21
C THR A 88 -10.17 -25.73 -32.36
N GLU A 89 -10.42 -25.67 -31.05
CA GLU A 89 -10.31 -26.83 -30.16
C GLU A 89 -11.67 -27.20 -29.53
N SER A 90 -12.68 -27.60 -30.32
CA SER A 90 -13.89 -28.23 -29.75
C SER A 90 -14.58 -29.32 -30.57
N LYS A 91 -13.96 -29.86 -31.62
CA LYS A 91 -14.47 -31.09 -32.25
C LYS A 91 -13.35 -32.05 -32.63
N GLY A 92 -12.89 -32.82 -31.66
CA GLY A 92 -12.00 -33.93 -31.90
C GLY A 92 -11.77 -34.75 -30.64
N ARG A 93 -12.60 -35.80 -30.46
CA ARG A 93 -12.49 -36.97 -29.56
C ARG A 93 -13.52 -37.02 -28.45
N GLU A 94 -14.59 -37.78 -28.71
CA GLU A 94 -14.95 -38.94 -27.89
C GLU A 94 -15.67 -39.95 -28.79
N ALA A 95 -15.61 -41.22 -28.39
CA ALA A 95 -15.61 -42.46 -29.19
C ALA A 95 -16.88 -42.77 -30.00
#